data_AF-A0A392NFF0-F1
#
_entry.id   AF-A0A392NFF0-F1
#
_cell.length_a   1.000
_cell.length_b   1.000
_cell.length_c   1.000
_cell.angle_alpha   90.00
_cell.angle_beta   90.00
_cell.angle_gamma   90.00
#
_symmetry.space_group_name_H-M   'P 1'
#
loop_
_entity.id
_entity.type
_entity.pdbx_description
1 polymer ?
#
loop_
_entity_poly.entity_id
_entity_poly.type
_entity_poly.pdbx_seq_one_letter_code
_entity_poly.pdbx_strand_id
1 'polypeptide(L)' 'MLNIDGNGPEEEILSVLDVPPGKMGCIIAIKESCNAEILIGGPRGPPDKVFIIGPVQQVNKAEAILR' A
#
# COMPACT_ATOMS: atom_id res chain seq x y z
N MET A 1 -19.07 -18.05 -26.72
CA MET A 1 -17.69 -18.14 -26.22
C MET A 1 -17.32 -16.75 -25.74
N LEU A 2 -17.33 -16.52 -24.42
CA LEU A 2 -16.91 -15.23 -23.88
C LEU A 2 -15.39 -15.24 -23.91
N ASN A 3 -14.81 -14.39 -24.76
CA ASN A 3 -13.38 -14.12 -24.76
C ASN A 3 -13.08 -13.47 -23.41
N ILE A 4 -12.54 -14.26 -22.48
CA ILE A 4 -11.90 -13.73 -21.28
C ILE A 4 -10.53 -13.25 -21.77
N ASP A 5 -10.51 -12.08 -22.40
CA ASP A 5 -9.30 -11.27 -22.39
C ASP A 5 -8.89 -11.19 -20.92
N GLY A 6 -7.63 -11.51 -20.62
CA GLY A 6 -7.05 -11.51 -19.27
C GLY A 6 -6.97 -10.12 -18.62
N ASN A 7 -8.05 -9.35 -18.76
CA ASN A 7 -8.28 -7.96 -18.37
C ASN A 7 -9.40 -7.87 -17.33
N GLY A 8 -9.53 -8.89 -16.48
CA GLY A 8 -10.30 -8.75 -15.24
C GLY A 8 -9.71 -7.63 -14.39
N PRO A 9 -10.49 -7.00 -13.50
CA PRO A 9 -9.97 -6.00 -12.57
C PRO A 9 -8.77 -6.61 -11.81
N GLU A 10 -7.68 -5.84 -11.74
CA GLU A 10 -6.46 -6.26 -11.08
C GLU A 10 -6.74 -6.67 -9.62
N GLU A 11 -6.11 -7.74 -9.16
CA GLU A 11 -6.30 -8.26 -7.80
C GLU A 11 -5.94 -7.18 -6.76
N GLU A 12 -6.90 -6.85 -5.90
CA GLU A 12 -6.65 -5.98 -4.75
C GLU A 12 -6.07 -6.78 -3.59
N ILE A 13 -5.01 -6.25 -3.01
CA ILE A 13 -4.32 -6.87 -1.89
C ILE A 13 -4.17 -5.88 -0.72
N LEU A 14 -3.98 -6.45 0.47
CA LEU A 14 -3.54 -5.74 1.66
C LEU A 14 -2.09 -6.14 1.95
N SER A 15 -1.20 -5.16 1.99
CA SER A 15 0.17 -5.34 2.49
C SER A 15 0.37 -4.62 3.81
N VAL A 16 1.13 -5.24 4.71
CA VAL A 16 1.44 -4.73 6.06
C VAL A 16 2.95 -4.62 6.21
N LEU A 17 3.45 -3.40 6.39
CA LEU A 17 4.88 -3.11 6.51
C LEU A 17 5.22 -2.55 7.88
N ASP A 18 6.37 -2.99 8.39
CA ASP A 18 7.04 -2.36 9.52
C ASP A 18 7.69 -1.04 9.08
N VAL A 19 7.45 0.01 9.87
CA VAL A 19 8.03 1.33 9.68
C VAL A 19 9.13 1.51 10.71
N PRO A 20 10.39 1.64 10.28
CA PRO A 20 11.48 2.01 11.18
C PRO A 20 11.18 3.32 11.91
N PRO A 21 11.55 3.44 13.20
CA PRO A 21 11.42 4.69 13.94
C PRO A 21 12.07 5.86 13.17
N GLY A 22 11.36 6.98 13.02
CA GLY A 22 11.84 8.16 12.30
C GLY A 22 11.51 8.23 10.82
N LYS A 23 10.99 7.16 10.19
CA LYS A 23 10.51 7.19 8.78
C LYS A 23 9.04 7.61 8.61
N MET A 24 8.33 7.90 9.71
CA MET A 24 6.89 8.21 9.67
C MET A 24 6.55 9.46 8.83
N GLY A 25 7.41 10.49 8.85
CA GLY A 25 7.22 11.70 8.04
C GLY A 25 7.31 11.46 6.53
N CYS A 26 8.07 10.45 6.09
CA CYS A 26 8.19 10.10 4.66
C CYS A 26 6.91 9.45 4.11
N ILE A 27 6.13 8.78 4.96
CA ILE A 27 4.93 8.04 4.55
C ILE A 27 3.82 8.99 4.05
N ILE A 28 3.72 10.17 4.65
CA ILE A 28 2.73 11.19 4.26
C ILE A 28 2.95 11.64 2.79
N ALA A 29 4.20 11.82 2.38
CA ALA A 29 4.54 12.19 1.00
C ALA A 29 4.26 11.06 -0.01
N ILE A 30 4.40 9.81 0.41
CA ILE A 30 4.16 8.65 -0.46
C ILE A 30 2.66 8.47 -0.72
N LYS A 31 1.82 8.74 0.28
CA LYS A 31 0.36 8.70 0.14
C LYS A 31 -0.18 9.59 -0.99
N GLU A 32 0.48 10.72 -1.25
CA GLU A 32 0.07 11.64 -2.33
C GLU A 32 0.57 11.21 -3.72
N SER A 33 1.58 10.33 -3.80
CA SER A 33 2.23 9.94 -5.07
C SER A 33 1.87 8.53 -5.56
N CYS A 34 1.29 7.70 -4.70
CA CYS A 34 0.87 6.35 -5.02
C CYS A 34 -0.65 6.29 -5.20
N ASN A 35 -1.11 5.58 -6.24
CA ASN A 35 -2.51 5.33 -6.52
C ASN A 35 -3.08 4.17 -5.66
N ALA A 36 -2.56 4.02 -4.43
CA ALA A 36 -2.94 3.00 -3.46
C ALA A 36 -3.35 3.69 -2.15
N GLU A 37 -4.29 3.10 -1.43
CA GLU A 37 -4.68 3.62 -0.13
C GLU A 37 -3.62 3.24 0.92
N ILE A 38 -3.07 4.25 1.59
CA ILE A 38 -2.07 4.07 2.65
C ILE A 38 -2.67 4.52 3.99
N LEU A 39 -2.71 3.59 4.94
CA LEU A 39 -3.18 3.79 6.31
C LEU A 39 -2.02 3.60 7.28
N ILE A 40 -1.84 4.57 8.19
CA ILE A 40 -0.85 4.50 9.26
C ILE A 40 -1.55 3.99 10.51
N GLY A 41 -0.94 3.05 11.22
CA GLY A 41 -1.44 2.56 12.50
C GLY A 41 -1.65 3.70 13.49
N GLY A 42 -2.91 3.94 13.86
CA GLY A 42 -3.29 4.97 14.82
C GLY A 42 -3.18 4.50 16.28
N PRO A 43 -3.75 5.24 17.25
CA PRO A 43 -3.67 4.91 18.68
C PRO A 43 -4.25 3.54 19.08
N ARG A 44 -5.05 2.94 18.19
CA ARG A 44 -5.72 1.65 18.39
C ARG A 44 -5.06 0.51 17.60
N GLY A 45 -4.00 0.80 16.84
CA GLY A 45 -3.22 -0.19 16.09
C GLY A 45 -1.73 -0.06 16.40
N PRO A 46 -0.88 -0.93 15.84
CA PRO A 46 0.56 -0.84 16.03
C PRO A 46 1.09 0.47 15.42
N PRO A 47 1.73 1.36 16.20
CA PRO A 47 2.16 2.68 15.74
C PRO A 47 3.32 2.61 14.74
N ASP A 48 3.95 1.45 14.60
CA ASP A 48 5.06 1.11 13.73
C ASP A 48 4.62 0.35 12.48
N LYS A 49 3.32 0.29 12.18
CA LYS A 49 2.79 -0.41 10.99
C LYS A 49 2.12 0.52 10.01
N VAL A 50 2.34 0.23 8.73
CA VAL A 50 1.61 0.81 7.60
C VAL A 50 0.86 -0.29 6.87
N PHE A 51 -0.38 0.02 6.52
CA PHE A 51 -1.26 -0.83 5.73
C PHE A 51 -1.42 -0.18 4.35
N ILE A 52 -1.11 -0.93 3.30
CA ILE A 52 -1.23 -0.50 1.90
C ILE A 52 -2.30 -1.36 1.25
N ILE A 53 -3.34 -0.73 0.72
CA ILE A 53 -4.49 -1.41 0.12
C ILE A 53 -4.65 -0.92 -1.31
N GLY A 54 -4.84 -1.85 -2.24
CA GLY A 54 -5.14 -1.54 -3.63
C GLY A 54 -4.66 -2.62 -4.60
N PRO A 55 -4.66 -2.31 -5.91
CA PRO A 55 -4.22 -3.24 -6.94
C PRO A 55 -2.76 -3.68 -6.73
N VAL A 56 -2.47 -4.96 -6.98
CA VAL A 56 -1.15 -5.57 -6.69
C VAL A 56 0.05 -4.77 -7.22
N GLN A 57 -0.03 -4.21 -8.43
CA GLN A 57 1.03 -3.36 -8.98
C GLN A 57 1.25 -2.07 -8.19
N GLN A 58 0.17 -1.40 -7.76
CA GLN A 58 0.27 -0.15 -6.99
C GLN A 58 0.81 -0.42 -5.58
N VAL A 59 0.38 -1.52 -4.96
CA VAL A 59 0.86 -1.95 -3.65
C VAL A 59 2.35 -2.28 -3.71
N ASN A 60 2.80 -3.06 -4.70
CA ASN A 60 4.21 -3.38 -4.89
C ASN A 60 5.08 -2.14 -5.11
N LYS A 61 4.56 -1.16 -5.87
CA LYS A 61 5.26 0.11 -6.08
C LYS A 61 5.41 0.90 -4.77
N ALA A 62 4.35 0.99 -3.98
CA ALA A 62 4.39 1.67 -2.68
C ALA A 62 5.34 0.97 -1.70
N GLU A 63 5.33 -0.37 -1.64
CA GLU A 63 6.28 -1.14 -0.82
C GLU A 63 7.74 -0.83 -1.17
N ALA A 64 8.06 -0.79 -2.47
CA ALA A 64 9.42 -0.55 -2.95
C ALA A 64 9.94 0.85 -2.58
N ILE A 65 9.06 1.84 -2.47
CA ILE A 65 9.43 3.21 -2.04
C ILE A 65 9.65 3.27 -0.51
N LEU A 66 8.93 2.43 0.25
CA LEU A 66 8.94 2.45 1.71
C LEU A 66 10.10 1.67 2.35
N ARG A 67 10.64 0.65 1.67
CA ARG A 67 11.83 -0.09 2.12
C ARG A 67 13.09 0.77 1.98
#